data_AF-A0A2E9WSS0-F1
#
_entry.id   AF-A0A2E9WSS0-F1
#
_cell.length_a   1.000
_cell.length_b   1.000
_cell.length_c   1.000
_cell.angle_alpha   90.00
_cell.angle_beta   90.00
_cell.angle_gamma   90.00
#
_symmetry.space_group_name_H-M   'P 1'
#
loop_
_entity.id
_entity.type
_entity.pdbx_description
1 polymer ?
#
loop_
_entity_poly.entity_id
_entity_poly.type
_entity_poly.pdbx_seq_one_letter_code
_entity_poly.pdbx_strand_id
1 'polypeptide(L)'
;MHLIQGMTSNNTKKRKLNRSAGWQKRQNEHNEFLKKMGVSDKPSNYRSDMPDLSVRKMPKTSDSICSNGLKKETQSYTGNEIAGIVTTHKSNLMPIRKDNKNAAIDAANMRR
;
A
#
# COMPACT_ATOMS: atom_id res chain seq x y z
N MET A 1 17.72 -22.17 8.17
CA MET A 1 19.05 -22.72 7.80
C MET A 1 20.02 -21.57 7.58
N HIS A 2 20.69 -21.10 8.63
CA HIS A 2 21.71 -20.05 8.54
C HIS A 2 23.06 -20.73 8.71
N LEU A 3 23.90 -20.66 7.67
CA LEU A 3 25.26 -21.17 7.73
C LEU A 3 26.05 -20.35 8.76
N ILE A 4 26.51 -21.02 9.81
CA ILE A 4 27.34 -20.45 10.88
C ILE A 4 28.68 -20.05 10.27
N GLN A 5 29.10 -18.80 10.49
CA GLN A 5 30.39 -18.27 10.06
C GLN A 5 31.52 -19.15 10.64
N GLY A 6 32.24 -19.88 9.78
CA GLY A 6 33.37 -20.73 10.18
C GLY A 6 33.32 -22.19 9.74
N MET A 7 32.23 -22.68 9.12
CA MET A 7 32.10 -24.07 8.66
C MET A 7 32.46 -24.32 7.18
N THR A 8 33.38 -23.55 6.59
CA THR A 8 33.93 -23.84 5.26
C THR A 8 35.42 -24.16 5.32
N SER A 9 35.75 -25.45 5.36
CA SER A 9 37.09 -26.05 5.27
C SER A 9 38.09 -25.67 6.38
N ASN A 10 38.82 -26.67 6.86
CA ASN A 10 39.72 -26.63 8.02
C ASN A 10 41.00 -25.78 7.85
N ASN A 11 40.95 -24.59 7.24
CA ASN A 11 42.13 -23.74 7.09
C ASN A 11 41.84 -22.26 7.33
N THR A 12 42.12 -21.80 8.55
CA THR A 12 42.10 -20.38 8.94
C THR A 12 43.40 -19.63 8.60
N LYS A 13 44.41 -20.30 8.02
CA LYS A 13 45.68 -19.66 7.67
C LYS A 13 45.50 -18.77 6.44
N LYS A 14 45.97 -17.52 6.55
CA LYS A 14 46.03 -16.59 5.42
C LYS A 14 46.87 -17.20 4.30
N ARG A 15 46.28 -17.36 3.11
CA ARG A 15 46.96 -17.88 1.91
C ARG A 15 48.04 -16.90 1.47
N LYS A 16 49.22 -17.40 1.08
CA LYS A 16 50.26 -16.57 0.46
C LYS A 16 49.75 -16.06 -0.89
N LEU A 17 49.85 -14.76 -1.14
CA LEU A 17 49.61 -14.19 -2.47
C LEU A 17 50.85 -14.42 -3.34
N ASN A 18 50.65 -15.02 -4.51
CA ASN A 18 51.69 -15.13 -5.52
C ASN A 18 51.89 -13.76 -6.17
N ARG A 19 52.91 -13.02 -5.73
CA ARG A 19 53.27 -11.71 -6.30
C ARG A 19 54.35 -11.88 -7.36
N SER A 20 54.29 -11.07 -8.41
CA SER A 20 55.30 -11.05 -9.47
C SER A 20 56.68 -10.64 -8.94
N ALA A 21 57.75 -11.05 -9.62
CA ALA A 21 59.09 -10.55 -9.32
C ALA A 21 59.11 -9.01 -9.39
N GLY A 22 59.82 -8.36 -8.47
CA GLY A 22 59.94 -6.90 -8.42
C GLY A 22 58.73 -6.12 -7.90
N TRP A 23 57.69 -6.80 -7.38
CA TRP A 23 56.47 -6.12 -6.88
C TRP A 23 56.75 -5.05 -5.82
N GLN A 24 57.78 -5.24 -4.99
CA GLN A 24 58.16 -4.29 -3.93
C GLN A 24 58.65 -2.96 -4.51
N LYS A 25 59.50 -3.02 -5.55
CA LYS A 25 60.01 -1.82 -6.22
C LYS A 25 58.86 -1.01 -6.81
N ARG A 26 57.95 -1.70 -7.51
CA ARG A 26 56.77 -1.08 -8.14
C ARG A 26 55.81 -0.47 -7.11
N GLN A 27 55.69 -1.09 -5.93
CA GLN A 27 54.91 -0.54 -4.82
C GLN A 27 55.58 0.71 -4.22
N ASN A 28 56.91 0.70 -4.07
CA ASN A 28 57.65 1.83 -3.53
C ASN A 28 57.60 3.03 -4.48
N GLU A 29 57.83 2.82 -5.78
CA GLU A 29 57.70 3.86 -6.82
C GLU A 29 56.29 4.47 -6.81
N HIS A 30 55.26 3.63 -6.69
CA HIS A 30 53.88 4.10 -6.59
C HIS A 30 53.62 4.93 -5.33
N ASN A 31 54.13 4.50 -4.17
CA ASN A 31 53.98 5.22 -2.92
C ASN A 31 54.75 6.56 -2.93
N GLU A 32 55.94 6.61 -3.54
CA GLU A 32 56.71 7.85 -3.73
C GLU A 32 55.98 8.84 -4.63
N PHE A 33 55.37 8.34 -5.71
CA PHE A 33 54.52 9.15 -6.58
C PHE A 33 53.32 9.72 -5.83
N LEU A 34 52.60 8.91 -5.05
CA LEU A 34 51.47 9.38 -4.24
C LEU A 34 51.89 10.46 -3.23
N LYS A 35 53.05 10.30 -2.58
CA LYS A 35 53.63 11.31 -1.68
C LYS A 35 53.94 12.62 -2.42
N LYS A 36 54.53 12.54 -3.62
CA LYS A 36 54.81 13.72 -4.46
C LYS A 36 53.52 14.42 -4.90
N MET A 37 52.44 13.66 -5.12
CA MET A 37 51.11 14.18 -5.43
C MET A 37 50.35 14.72 -4.20
N GLY A 38 50.96 14.68 -3.01
CA GLY A 38 50.35 15.16 -1.77
C GLY A 38 49.29 14.23 -1.17
N VAL A 39 49.19 12.99 -1.67
CA VAL A 39 48.29 11.96 -1.12
C VAL A 39 48.98 11.34 0.10
N SER A 40 48.50 11.70 1.29
CA SER A 40 48.99 11.14 2.54
C SER A 40 48.35 9.77 2.84
N ASP A 41 49.04 8.93 3.62
CA ASP A 41 48.52 7.64 4.10
C ASP A 41 47.33 7.79 5.09
N LYS A 42 47.01 9.02 5.51
CA LYS A 42 45.89 9.31 6.40
C LYS A 42 44.61 9.48 5.59
N PRO A 43 43.54 8.73 5.90
CA PRO A 43 42.25 8.96 5.25
C PRO A 43 41.75 10.37 5.58
N SER A 44 41.29 11.10 4.56
CA SER A 44 40.60 12.35 4.79
C SER A 44 39.22 12.07 5.39
N ASN A 45 38.95 12.66 6.55
CA ASN A 45 37.63 12.65 7.19
C ASN A 45 36.70 13.71 6.59
N TYR A 46 37.12 14.42 5.54
CA TYR A 46 36.29 15.41 4.89
C TYR A 46 35.03 14.75 4.31
N ARG A 47 33.89 15.31 4.71
CA ARG A 47 32.57 15.02 4.16
C ARG A 47 31.99 16.37 3.80
N SER A 48 31.73 16.60 2.52
CA SER A 48 30.98 17.77 2.09
C SER A 48 29.57 17.71 2.69
N ASP A 49 29.03 18.85 3.08
CA ASP A 49 27.64 18.93 3.51
C ASP A 49 26.74 18.42 2.38
N MET A 50 25.95 17.39 2.68
CA MET A 50 25.01 16.85 1.71
C MET A 50 23.90 17.89 1.53
N PRO A 51 23.66 18.37 0.29
CA PRO A 51 22.53 19.25 0.06
C PRO A 51 21.24 18.52 0.43
N ASP A 52 20.25 19.26 0.92
CA ASP A 52 18.93 18.70 1.14
C ASP A 52 18.30 18.34 -0.22
N LEU A 53 18.38 17.06 -0.57
CA LEU A 53 17.80 16.48 -1.78
C LEU A 53 16.32 16.12 -1.59
N SER A 54 15.70 16.51 -0.48
CA SER A 54 14.27 16.31 -0.25
C SER A 54 13.46 17.25 -1.15
N VAL A 55 13.37 16.93 -2.43
CA VAL A 55 12.43 17.56 -3.35
C VAL A 55 11.03 17.00 -3.06
N ARG A 56 10.44 17.33 -1.92
CA ARG A 56 8.99 17.26 -1.75
C ARG A 56 8.37 18.60 -2.17
N LYS A 57 8.59 18.99 -3.42
CA LYS A 57 7.65 19.88 -4.13
C LYS A 57 6.41 19.07 -4.55
N MET A 58 5.80 18.37 -3.60
CA MET A 58 4.45 17.89 -3.83
C MET A 58 3.56 19.13 -3.72
N PRO A 59 2.63 19.38 -4.66
CA PRO A 59 1.60 20.36 -4.41
C PRO A 59 0.95 20.01 -3.08
N LYS A 60 0.66 21.04 -2.26
CA LYS A 60 0.02 20.86 -0.96
C LYS A 60 -1.33 20.19 -1.24
N THR A 61 -1.40 18.87 -1.08
CA THR A 61 -2.64 18.13 -1.25
C THR A 61 -3.57 18.70 -0.19
N SER A 62 -4.72 19.22 -0.60
CA SER A 62 -5.72 19.63 0.38
C SER A 62 -6.10 18.37 1.16
N ASP A 63 -5.67 18.26 2.41
CA ASP A 63 -6.14 17.21 3.32
C ASP A 63 -7.65 17.31 3.59
N SER A 64 -8.34 18.27 2.97
CA SER A 64 -9.77 18.17 2.71
C SER A 64 -10.02 17.07 1.67
N ILE A 65 -10.29 15.86 2.15
CA ILE A 65 -11.05 14.88 1.38
C ILE A 65 -12.33 15.62 0.95
N CYS A 66 -12.48 15.92 -0.34
CA CYS A 66 -13.73 16.44 -0.88
C CYS A 66 -14.82 15.47 -0.42
N SER A 67 -15.71 15.92 0.46
CA SER A 67 -16.79 15.09 0.98
C SER A 67 -17.45 14.39 -0.19
N ASN A 68 -17.54 13.06 -0.13
CA ASN A 68 -18.45 12.33 -0.99
C ASN A 68 -19.84 12.96 -0.75
N GLY A 69 -20.57 13.27 -1.82
CA GLY A 69 -21.88 13.91 -1.70
C GLY A 69 -22.79 13.19 -0.70
N LEU A 70 -23.75 13.90 -0.13
CA LEU A 70 -24.70 13.33 0.83
C LEU A 70 -25.35 12.07 0.24
N LYS A 71 -25.34 10.98 1.02
CA LYS A 71 -26.05 9.75 0.66
C LYS A 71 -27.52 10.11 0.42
N LYS A 72 -28.06 9.76 -0.75
CA LYS A 72 -29.49 9.92 -1.04
C LYS A 72 -30.31 9.21 0.03
N GLU A 73 -31.34 9.88 0.55
CA GLU A 73 -32.23 9.29 1.54
C GLU A 73 -32.89 8.01 0.99
N THR A 74 -32.81 6.93 1.77
CA THR A 74 -33.44 5.66 1.45
C THR A 74 -34.92 5.74 1.81
N GLN A 75 -35.81 5.51 0.86
CA GLN A 75 -37.25 5.43 1.14
C GLN A 75 -37.54 4.10 1.86
N SER A 76 -38.00 4.18 3.11
CA SER A 76 -38.44 3.03 3.89
C SER A 76 -39.94 3.05 4.03
N TYR A 77 -40.57 1.89 3.83
CA TYR A 77 -42.00 1.73 4.04
C TYR A 77 -42.35 1.94 5.52
N THR A 78 -43.30 2.84 5.81
CA THR A 78 -43.67 3.26 7.18
C THR A 78 -44.63 2.32 7.90
N GLY A 79 -45.09 1.24 7.25
CA GLY A 79 -45.99 0.26 7.87
C GLY A 79 -47.48 0.60 7.85
N ASN A 80 -47.86 1.84 7.55
CA ASN A 80 -49.25 2.34 7.70
C ASN A 80 -50.00 2.48 6.36
N GLU A 81 -49.36 2.28 5.20
CA GLU A 81 -50.06 2.45 3.92
C GLU A 81 -50.90 1.24 3.52
N ILE A 82 -50.53 0.03 3.95
CA ILE A 82 -51.27 -1.21 3.67
C ILE A 82 -52.38 -1.36 4.72
N ALA A 83 -53.63 -1.40 4.26
CA ALA A 83 -54.79 -1.68 5.10
C ALA A 83 -54.93 -3.19 5.40
N GLY A 84 -54.50 -4.04 4.48
CA GLY A 84 -54.54 -5.49 4.65
C GLY A 84 -54.06 -6.25 3.43
N ILE A 85 -54.00 -7.58 3.57
CA ILE A 85 -53.64 -8.50 2.49
C ILE A 85 -54.86 -9.40 2.25
N VAL A 86 -55.33 -9.43 1.00
CA VAL A 86 -56.47 -10.27 0.59
C VAL A 86 -55.96 -11.52 -0.12
N THR A 87 -56.60 -12.65 0.16
CA THR A 87 -56.40 -13.91 -0.57
C THR A 87 -57.34 -13.97 -1.76
N THR A 88 -56.82 -14.02 -2.99
CA THR A 88 -57.63 -14.17 -4.20
C THR A 88 -57.87 -15.65 -4.52
N HIS A 89 -58.68 -15.93 -5.55
CA HIS A 89 -58.77 -17.28 -6.11
C HIS A 89 -57.37 -17.78 -6.51
N LYS A 90 -57.11 -19.07 -6.26
CA LYS A 90 -55.81 -19.74 -6.46
C LYS A 90 -54.66 -19.26 -5.55
N SER A 91 -54.99 -18.85 -4.33
CA SER A 91 -54.03 -18.61 -3.23
C SER A 91 -53.03 -17.46 -3.42
N ASN A 92 -53.27 -16.53 -4.35
CA ASN A 92 -52.42 -15.34 -4.46
C ASN A 92 -52.74 -14.33 -3.34
N LEU A 93 -51.71 -13.65 -2.85
CA LEU A 93 -51.79 -12.62 -1.82
C LEU A 93 -51.67 -11.24 -2.49
N MET A 94 -52.69 -10.41 -2.34
CA MET A 94 -52.73 -9.07 -2.91
C MET A 94 -52.77 -8.01 -1.80
N PRO A 95 -51.79 -7.07 -1.72
CA PRO A 95 -51.83 -5.99 -0.75
C PRO A 95 -52.82 -4.92 -1.16
N ILE A 96 -53.62 -4.45 -0.21
CA ILE A 96 -54.60 -3.37 -0.40
C ILE A 96 -54.14 -2.15 0.40
N ARG A 97 -54.05 -1.00 -0.27
CA ARG A 97 -53.67 0.26 0.37
C ARG A 97 -54.85 0.89 1.12
N LYS A 98 -54.56 1.68 2.16
CA LYS A 98 -55.53 2.32 3.06
C LYS A 98 -56.27 3.50 2.43
N ASP A 99 -55.63 4.15 1.47
CA ASP A 99 -56.19 5.24 0.66
C ASP A 99 -57.28 4.72 -0.30
N ASN A 100 -57.08 3.55 -0.91
CA ASN A 100 -58.00 2.97 -1.89
C ASN A 100 -58.92 1.90 -1.26
N LYS A 101 -60.01 2.37 -0.64
CA LYS A 101 -61.04 1.48 -0.08
C LYS A 101 -61.82 0.68 -1.13
N ASN A 102 -61.91 1.18 -2.38
CA ASN A 102 -62.63 0.50 -3.45
C ASN A 102 -61.93 -0.80 -3.87
N ALA A 103 -60.59 -0.85 -3.80
CA ALA A 103 -59.84 -2.07 -4.07
C ALA A 103 -60.21 -3.24 -3.14
N ALA A 104 -60.63 -2.96 -1.90
CA ALA A 104 -61.13 -4.00 -0.98
C ALA A 104 -62.48 -4.57 -1.43
N ILE A 105 -63.37 -3.71 -1.92
CA ILE A 105 -64.70 -4.08 -2.42
C ILE A 105 -64.55 -4.89 -3.70
N ASP A 106 -63.70 -4.44 -4.62
CA ASP A 106 -63.44 -5.14 -5.88
C ASP A 106 -62.85 -6.52 -5.62
N ALA A 107 -61.86 -6.62 -4.74
CA ALA A 107 -61.26 -7.89 -4.35
C ALA A 107 -62.26 -8.87 -3.69
N ALA A 108 -63.24 -8.36 -2.94
CA ALA A 108 -64.30 -9.16 -2.35
C ALA A 108 -65.35 -9.62 -3.37
N ASN A 109 -65.64 -8.79 -4.38
CA ASN A 109 -66.62 -9.07 -5.43
C ASN A 109 -66.05 -9.91 -6.58
N MET A 110 -64.74 -10.10 -6.66
CA MET A 110 -64.13 -11.02 -7.63
C MET A 110 -64.73 -12.42 -7.46
N ARG A 111 -65.20 -12.99 -8.57
CA ARG A 111 -65.67 -14.38 -8.59
C ARG A 111 -64.52 -15.29 -8.18
N ARG A 112 -64.72 -16.00 -7.06
CA ARG A 112 -63.84 -17.08 -6.61
C ARG A 112 -64.02 -18.32 -7.46
#